data_AF-A0A522AL36-F1
#
_entry.id   AF-A0A522AL36-F1
#
_cell.length_a   1.000
_cell.length_b   1.000
_cell.length_c   1.000
_cell.angle_alpha   90.00
_cell.angle_beta   90.00
_cell.angle_gamma   90.00
#
_symmetry.space_group_name_H-M   'P 1'
#
loop_
_entity.id
_entity.type
_entity.pdbx_description
1 polymer ?
#
loop_
_entity_poly.entity_id
_entity_poly.type
_entity_poly.pdbx_seq_one_letter_code
_entity_poly.pdbx_strand_id
1 'polypeptide(L)'
;MRRGVFPALAGQSGRDAFHRVPISTKKIWDAVERVPTNIEGAAHLSRRRSDSRRFRFAAAFILGLAAVAPLRAETFHLPTANHAIFEKDGLDRFLVGTIGKPPASGGFGCVRTDGWQMHEGLDIRCLQRDKRGEPTDPVLATADGTVAYVNAKAGLSNYGRYIILRHTIDGIEIYSLYGHLSEIRDGVRIGAPVKAGEPIAIMGHTANTREGISKDRAHVHFELNLLVNDRFESWHKQNAPGQRNDHGMWNGQNLLGLDPMRVLQEQKTAGASFNLLGHIRTQTELCRVLVRATDFPWVHRYAALVRANPLAQKERVAGYELALNFNGIPFELTPRAASEIKSKTKIQLLSVNEAEYQRNPCRKLVHQRGSRWELTTRGTELMELLIH
;
A
#
# COMPACT_ATOMS: atom_id res chain seq x y z
N MET A 1 16.98 21.99 -45.91
CA MET A 1 16.96 22.61 -44.57
C MET A 1 16.05 21.77 -43.66
N ARG A 2 16.64 21.04 -42.71
CA ARG A 2 15.92 20.26 -41.69
C ARG A 2 15.59 21.20 -40.53
N ARG A 3 14.33 21.30 -40.11
CA ARG A 3 13.95 21.85 -38.80
C ARG A 3 13.35 20.71 -37.97
N GLY A 4 14.06 20.35 -36.91
CA GLY A 4 13.64 19.36 -35.93
C GLY A 4 12.56 19.92 -35.02
N VAL A 5 11.57 19.10 -34.73
CA VAL A 5 10.56 19.31 -33.70
C VAL A 5 10.99 18.47 -32.50
N PHE A 6 11.35 19.12 -31.39
CA PHE A 6 11.54 18.46 -30.10
C PHE A 6 10.17 18.10 -29.51
N PRO A 7 9.96 16.87 -29.01
CA PRO A 7 8.76 16.57 -28.21
C PRO A 7 8.95 17.09 -26.79
N ALA A 8 7.88 17.67 -26.25
CA ALA A 8 7.77 18.12 -24.86
C ALA A 8 7.90 16.95 -23.88
N LEU A 9 8.64 17.19 -22.80
CA LEU A 9 8.83 16.27 -21.67
C LEU A 9 7.51 16.08 -20.93
N ALA A 10 6.99 14.85 -20.95
CA ALA A 10 5.81 14.45 -20.18
C ALA A 10 6.18 14.32 -18.68
N GLY A 11 5.37 14.94 -17.82
CA GLY A 11 5.49 14.90 -16.37
C GLY A 11 5.50 13.47 -15.84
N GLN A 12 6.52 13.16 -15.05
CA GLN A 12 6.82 11.90 -14.41
C GLN A 12 5.84 11.62 -13.26
N SER A 13 5.34 10.39 -13.15
CA SER A 13 4.64 9.93 -11.95
C SER A 13 5.55 10.10 -10.72
N GLY A 14 5.01 10.09 -9.49
CA GLY A 14 5.83 10.24 -8.28
C GLY A 14 7.01 9.25 -8.16
N ARG A 15 7.01 8.17 -8.95
CA ARG A 15 8.09 7.18 -9.07
C ARG A 15 9.14 7.48 -10.16
N ASP A 16 8.85 8.34 -11.14
CA ASP A 16 9.64 8.45 -12.38
C ASP A 16 10.70 9.58 -12.36
N ALA A 17 10.83 10.36 -11.29
CA ALA A 17 11.80 11.45 -11.17
C ALA A 17 13.07 11.08 -10.40
N PHE A 18 13.85 10.12 -10.91
CA PHE A 18 15.24 9.93 -10.48
C PHE A 18 16.19 10.72 -11.39
N HIS A 19 16.19 12.05 -11.24
CA HIS A 19 17.23 12.89 -11.86
C HIS A 19 18.36 13.18 -10.88
N ARG A 20 19.58 12.96 -11.40
CA ARG A 20 20.88 13.06 -10.72
C ARG A 20 21.00 14.30 -9.84
N VAL A 21 21.23 14.10 -8.55
CA VAL A 21 21.87 15.10 -7.69
C VAL A 21 23.22 14.53 -7.24
N PRO A 22 24.37 15.09 -7.65
CA PRO A 22 25.67 14.65 -7.18
C PRO A 22 25.95 15.28 -5.82
N ILE A 23 25.96 14.50 -4.74
CA ILE A 23 26.50 14.96 -3.44
C ILE A 23 27.44 13.89 -2.89
N SER A 24 28.62 14.41 -2.53
CA SER A 24 29.84 13.76 -2.01
C SER A 24 29.61 12.70 -0.93
N THR A 25 30.29 11.57 -1.07
CA THR A 25 30.33 10.44 -0.13
C THR A 25 31.24 10.73 1.07
N LYS A 26 30.70 10.68 2.29
CA LYS A 26 31.50 10.35 3.48
C LYS A 26 30.62 9.72 4.57
N LYS A 27 30.93 8.43 4.81
CA LYS A 27 30.81 7.59 6.02
C LYS A 27 29.61 7.79 6.96
N ILE A 28 28.99 6.69 7.37
CA ILE A 28 28.97 6.21 8.77
C ILE A 28 28.40 4.77 8.77
N TRP A 29 29.25 3.83 9.14
CA TRP A 29 28.89 2.57 9.79
C TRP A 29 29.27 2.72 11.28
N ASP A 30 28.57 1.96 12.12
CA ASP A 30 28.90 1.51 13.48
C ASP A 30 27.83 1.89 14.53
N ALA A 31 27.10 0.87 14.98
CA ALA A 31 26.94 0.51 16.40
C ALA A 31 25.81 -0.52 16.56
N VAL A 32 26.16 -1.81 16.39
CA VAL A 32 25.46 -2.93 17.03
C VAL A 32 26.37 -3.38 18.16
N GLU A 33 25.84 -3.36 19.39
CA GLU A 33 26.14 -4.28 20.51
C GLU A 33 25.88 -3.58 21.85
N ARG A 34 24.94 -4.12 22.62
CA ARG A 34 25.17 -4.68 23.97
C ARG A 34 23.82 -4.95 24.65
N VAL A 35 23.50 -6.23 24.74
CA VAL A 35 22.56 -6.79 25.73
C VAL A 35 23.33 -7.03 27.02
N PRO A 36 22.73 -6.77 28.19
CA PRO A 36 23.01 -7.58 29.36
C PRO A 36 21.74 -8.28 29.85
N THR A 37 21.82 -9.61 29.86
CA THR A 37 20.99 -10.52 30.65
C THR A 37 21.35 -10.39 32.13
N ASN A 38 20.36 -10.28 33.01
CA ASN A 38 20.46 -10.78 34.39
C ASN A 38 19.08 -11.31 34.82
N ILE A 39 19.06 -12.61 35.10
CA ILE A 39 17.97 -13.36 35.73
C ILE A 39 18.50 -13.71 37.11
N GLU A 40 17.78 -13.37 38.17
CA GLU A 40 17.80 -14.06 39.46
C GLU A 40 16.66 -13.53 40.35
N GLY A 41 15.96 -14.43 41.05
CA GLY A 41 15.00 -14.03 42.09
C GLY A 41 13.84 -15.00 42.28
N ALA A 42 13.99 -15.92 43.24
CA ALA A 42 13.16 -17.09 43.47
C ALA A 42 11.81 -16.83 44.16
N ALA A 43 10.91 -17.78 43.87
CA ALA A 43 9.73 -18.25 44.58
C ALA A 43 9.50 -17.84 46.05
N HIS A 44 8.25 -17.48 46.35
CA HIS A 44 7.64 -17.80 47.63
C HIS A 44 6.20 -18.30 47.44
N LEU A 45 5.99 -19.58 47.73
CA LEU A 45 4.69 -20.21 47.96
C LEU A 45 4.16 -19.79 49.34
N SER A 46 2.86 -19.46 49.42
CA SER A 46 2.10 -19.75 50.64
C SER A 46 0.70 -20.26 50.29
N ARG A 47 0.41 -21.47 50.78
CA ARG A 47 -0.90 -22.12 50.80
C ARG A 47 -1.74 -21.50 51.91
N ARG A 48 -3.03 -21.24 51.65
CA ARG A 48 -4.07 -21.36 52.68
C ARG A 48 -5.27 -22.16 52.16
N ARG A 49 -5.70 -23.07 53.02
CA ARG A 49 -6.78 -24.06 52.88
C ARG A 49 -8.10 -23.45 53.39
N SER A 50 -9.17 -23.97 52.77
CA SER A 50 -10.56 -24.17 53.21
C SER A 50 -11.32 -23.03 53.91
N ASP A 51 -12.55 -22.76 53.46
CA ASP A 51 -13.68 -23.45 54.09
C ASP A 51 -14.99 -23.33 53.28
N SER A 52 -15.72 -24.44 53.30
CA SER A 52 -17.02 -24.64 52.68
C SER A 52 -18.14 -24.12 53.57
N ARG A 53 -19.01 -23.24 53.05
CA ARG A 53 -20.39 -23.10 53.56
C ARG A 53 -21.36 -22.93 52.40
N ARG A 54 -22.23 -23.94 52.28
CA ARG A 54 -23.35 -24.01 51.35
C ARG A 54 -24.46 -23.08 51.85
N PHE A 55 -24.79 -22.05 51.09
CA PHE A 55 -26.08 -21.35 51.21
C PHE A 55 -26.88 -21.62 49.94
N ARG A 56 -28.00 -22.35 50.09
CA ARG A 56 -28.99 -22.53 49.04
C ARG A 56 -29.93 -21.32 49.07
N PHE A 57 -29.72 -20.37 48.16
CA PHE A 57 -30.75 -19.44 47.75
C PHE A 57 -31.08 -19.74 46.29
N ALA A 58 -32.27 -20.32 46.06
CA ALA A 58 -32.83 -20.45 44.74
C ALA A 58 -33.38 -19.08 44.32
N ALA A 59 -32.52 -18.25 43.73
CA ALA A 59 -32.93 -17.08 42.98
C ALA A 59 -33.05 -17.48 41.52
N ALA A 60 -34.28 -17.57 41.01
CA ALA A 60 -34.53 -17.70 39.57
C ALA A 60 -34.19 -16.37 38.90
N PHE A 61 -32.90 -16.14 38.64
CA PHE A 61 -32.45 -15.12 37.71
C PHE A 61 -32.69 -15.63 36.29
N ILE A 62 -33.75 -15.14 35.65
CA ILE A 62 -33.85 -15.20 34.19
C ILE A 62 -32.78 -14.24 33.66
N LEU A 63 -31.56 -14.73 33.50
CA LEU A 63 -30.54 -14.06 32.70
C LEU A 63 -31.00 -14.17 31.25
N GLY A 64 -31.68 -13.13 30.76
CA GLY A 64 -31.75 -12.88 29.34
C GLY A 64 -30.33 -12.62 28.84
N LEU A 65 -29.65 -13.68 28.37
CA LEU A 65 -28.46 -13.58 27.53
C LEU A 65 -28.91 -12.95 26.20
N ALA A 66 -29.11 -11.63 26.19
CA ALA A 66 -28.98 -10.90 24.96
C ALA A 66 -27.54 -11.13 24.50
N ALA A 67 -27.36 -11.92 23.44
CA ALA A 67 -26.09 -12.00 22.74
C ALA A 67 -25.81 -10.59 22.21
N VAL A 68 -25.10 -9.78 23.01
CA VAL A 68 -24.48 -8.56 22.53
C VAL A 68 -23.38 -9.04 21.61
N ALA A 69 -23.70 -9.18 20.32
CA ALA A 69 -22.67 -9.33 19.30
C ALA A 69 -21.70 -8.16 19.52
N PRO A 70 -20.40 -8.41 19.76
CA PRO A 70 -19.47 -7.32 19.94
C PRO A 70 -19.55 -6.48 18.67
N LEU A 71 -19.89 -5.19 18.81
CA LEU A 71 -19.73 -4.23 17.72
C LEU A 71 -18.27 -4.35 17.29
N ARG A 72 -18.03 -4.92 16.11
CA ARG A 72 -16.71 -4.84 15.50
C ARG A 72 -16.43 -3.36 15.24
N ALA A 73 -15.39 -2.85 15.88
CA ALA A 73 -14.88 -1.52 15.61
C ALA A 73 -14.52 -1.38 14.13
N GLU A 74 -14.59 -0.16 13.60
CA GLU A 74 -14.14 0.15 12.24
C GLU A 74 -12.68 -0.31 12.07
N THR A 75 -12.38 -1.03 10.99
CA THR A 75 -11.03 -1.58 10.76
C THR A 75 -10.05 -0.48 10.36
N PHE A 76 -10.47 0.38 9.42
CA PHE A 76 -9.71 1.51 8.93
C PHE A 76 -10.28 2.84 9.46
N HIS A 77 -9.44 3.60 10.13
CA HIS A 77 -9.64 4.97 10.53
C HIS A 77 -9.05 5.91 9.46
N LEU A 78 -9.66 7.09 9.29
CA LEU A 78 -9.05 8.15 8.50
C LEU A 78 -7.69 8.54 9.10
N PRO A 79 -6.67 8.81 8.26
CA PRO A 79 -5.34 9.15 8.74
C PRO A 79 -5.22 10.60 9.24
N THR A 80 -6.34 11.35 9.26
CA THR A 80 -6.44 12.75 9.70
C THR A 80 -7.83 13.00 10.29
N ALA A 81 -8.02 14.17 10.90
CA ALA A 81 -9.33 14.65 11.36
C ALA A 81 -10.23 15.18 10.21
N ASN A 82 -9.79 15.13 8.94
CA ASN A 82 -10.60 15.58 7.81
C ASN A 82 -11.56 14.48 7.34
N HIS A 83 -12.83 14.59 7.73
CA HIS A 83 -13.88 13.60 7.40
C HIS A 83 -14.69 13.94 6.13
N ALA A 84 -14.30 14.98 5.38
CA ALA A 84 -15.10 15.48 4.25
C ALA A 84 -15.32 14.47 3.11
N ILE A 85 -14.54 13.38 3.04
CA ILE A 85 -14.76 12.26 2.10
C ILE A 85 -16.12 11.56 2.27
N PHE A 86 -16.73 11.66 3.45
CA PHE A 86 -18.03 11.07 3.76
C PHE A 86 -19.20 12.07 3.60
N GLU A 87 -18.89 13.32 3.30
CA GLU A 87 -19.88 14.38 3.12
C GLU A 87 -20.29 14.48 1.65
N LYS A 88 -21.55 14.83 1.41
CA LYS A 88 -21.99 15.21 0.07
C LYS A 88 -21.18 16.43 -0.40
N ASP A 89 -20.65 16.36 -1.61
CA ASP A 89 -19.84 17.43 -2.23
C ASP A 89 -18.63 17.86 -1.36
N GLY A 90 -18.08 16.92 -0.57
CA GLY A 90 -16.95 17.18 0.33
C GLY A 90 -15.57 16.99 -0.28
N LEU A 91 -15.48 16.48 -1.52
CA LEU A 91 -14.19 16.08 -2.13
C LEU A 91 -13.20 17.24 -2.25
N ASP A 92 -13.66 18.46 -2.54
CA ASP A 92 -12.79 19.65 -2.68
C ASP A 92 -12.21 20.11 -1.33
N ARG A 93 -12.93 19.83 -0.24
CA ARG A 93 -12.45 20.06 1.14
C ARG A 93 -11.54 18.92 1.62
N PHE A 94 -11.64 17.75 1.00
CA PHE A 94 -10.87 16.58 1.37
C PHE A 94 -9.53 16.48 0.63
N LEU A 95 -9.52 16.72 -0.69
CA LEU A 95 -8.34 16.53 -1.54
C LEU A 95 -7.60 17.84 -1.84
N VAL A 96 -6.29 17.69 -2.05
CA VAL A 96 -5.41 18.71 -2.60
C VAL A 96 -4.94 18.29 -3.99
N GLY A 97 -5.28 19.09 -5.00
CA GLY A 97 -4.85 18.85 -6.38
C GLY A 97 -3.37 19.15 -6.63
N THR A 98 -2.89 18.68 -7.78
CA THR A 98 -1.63 19.14 -8.38
C THR A 98 -1.75 20.61 -8.80
N ILE A 99 -0.61 21.30 -8.98
CA ILE A 99 -0.58 22.75 -9.28
C ILE A 99 -1.42 23.04 -10.53
N GLY A 100 -2.40 23.94 -10.39
CA GLY A 100 -3.28 24.35 -11.48
C GLY A 100 -4.25 23.27 -11.97
N LYS A 101 -4.45 22.19 -11.21
CA LYS A 101 -5.36 21.10 -11.55
C LYS A 101 -6.50 20.95 -10.53
N PRO A 102 -7.62 20.32 -10.90
CA PRO A 102 -8.75 20.12 -10.00
C PRO A 102 -8.37 19.31 -8.75
N PRO A 103 -9.11 19.45 -7.63
CA PRO A 103 -8.88 18.67 -6.40
C PRO A 103 -8.85 17.15 -6.63
N ALA A 104 -9.66 16.65 -7.57
CA ALA A 104 -9.66 15.23 -7.96
C ALA A 104 -8.30 14.69 -8.42
N SER A 105 -7.36 15.54 -8.86
CA SER A 105 -5.99 15.14 -9.22
C SER A 105 -5.11 14.72 -8.03
N GLY A 106 -5.60 14.95 -6.80
CA GLY A 106 -5.05 14.40 -5.56
C GLY A 106 -5.69 13.07 -5.13
N GLY A 107 -6.67 12.55 -5.88
CA GLY A 107 -7.31 11.26 -5.61
C GLY A 107 -6.53 10.08 -6.18
N PHE A 108 -6.96 8.85 -5.89
CA PHE A 108 -6.35 7.65 -6.44
C PHE A 108 -6.72 7.47 -7.93
N GLY A 109 -5.82 6.87 -8.71
CA GLY A 109 -6.10 6.41 -10.07
C GLY A 109 -5.46 7.27 -11.15
N CYS A 110 -5.98 7.14 -12.37
CA CYS A 110 -5.55 7.90 -13.54
C CYS A 110 -6.10 9.33 -13.51
N VAL A 111 -5.67 10.13 -12.53
CA VAL A 111 -6.24 11.47 -12.25
C VAL A 111 -5.27 12.62 -12.51
N ARG A 112 -4.04 12.33 -12.92
CA ARG A 112 -3.00 13.32 -13.24
C ARG A 112 -2.68 13.32 -14.73
N THR A 113 -2.12 14.42 -15.22
CA THR A 113 -1.73 14.60 -16.64
C THR A 113 -2.85 14.17 -17.58
N ASP A 114 -4.06 14.69 -17.33
CA ASP A 114 -5.27 14.45 -18.15
C ASP A 114 -5.59 12.96 -18.34
N GLY A 115 -5.39 12.16 -17.28
CA GLY A 115 -5.67 10.73 -17.26
C GLY A 115 -4.47 9.83 -17.58
N TRP A 116 -3.32 10.40 -17.93
CA TRP A 116 -2.15 9.63 -18.38
C TRP A 116 -1.14 9.33 -17.27
N GLN A 117 -1.36 9.84 -16.07
CA GLN A 117 -0.49 9.63 -14.93
C GLN A 117 -1.27 9.09 -13.72
N MET A 118 -0.75 8.00 -13.17
CA MET A 118 -1.29 7.34 -11.97
C MET A 118 -0.93 8.15 -10.72
N HIS A 119 -1.89 8.26 -9.82
CA HIS A 119 -1.69 8.64 -8.43
C HIS A 119 -2.12 7.47 -7.52
N GLU A 120 -1.27 7.05 -6.60
CA GLU A 120 -1.45 5.79 -5.86
C GLU A 120 -2.05 5.93 -4.46
N GLY A 121 -2.44 7.15 -4.12
CA GLY A 121 -3.00 7.45 -2.83
C GLY A 121 -3.95 8.62 -2.88
N LEU A 122 -4.15 9.21 -1.71
CA LEU A 122 -4.96 10.40 -1.49
C LEU A 122 -4.06 11.50 -0.95
N ASP A 123 -4.13 12.67 -1.56
CA ASP A 123 -3.49 13.89 -1.06
C ASP A 123 -4.49 14.62 -0.16
N ILE A 124 -4.50 14.28 1.13
CA ILE A 124 -5.54 14.70 2.09
C ILE A 124 -5.20 16.07 2.69
N ARG A 125 -6.12 17.03 2.54
CA ARG A 125 -5.99 18.43 2.93
C ARG A 125 -5.89 18.62 4.45
N CYS A 126 -4.97 19.48 4.88
CA CYS A 126 -4.88 19.96 6.26
C CYS A 126 -6.11 20.77 6.68
N LEU A 127 -6.49 20.70 7.96
CA LEU A 127 -7.53 21.55 8.55
C LEU A 127 -6.93 22.70 9.37
N GLN A 128 -5.71 22.55 9.88
CA GLN A 128 -5.13 23.44 10.87
C GLN A 128 -3.77 23.97 10.43
N ARG A 129 -3.53 25.26 10.68
CA ARG A 129 -2.26 25.92 10.40
C ARG A 129 -1.79 26.78 11.57
N ASP A 130 -0.48 26.85 11.74
CA ASP A 130 0.14 27.78 12.69
C ASP A 130 0.20 29.23 12.14
N LYS A 131 0.75 30.15 12.93
CA LYS A 131 0.92 31.56 12.55
C LYS A 131 1.84 31.79 11.34
N ARG A 132 2.66 30.80 10.97
CA ARG A 132 3.55 30.82 9.80
C ARG A 132 2.92 30.15 8.58
N GLY A 133 1.68 29.68 8.71
CA GLY A 133 0.94 28.97 7.68
C GLY A 133 1.35 27.50 7.53
N GLU A 134 2.13 26.94 8.46
CA GLU A 134 2.52 25.53 8.41
C GLU A 134 1.36 24.62 8.85
N PRO A 135 1.13 23.47 8.18
CA PRO A 135 0.15 22.49 8.64
C PRO A 135 0.51 21.96 10.03
N THR A 136 -0.50 21.75 10.87
CA THR A 136 -0.31 21.25 12.26
C THR A 136 -1.13 20.00 12.56
N ASP A 137 -1.90 19.52 11.59
CA ASP A 137 -2.73 18.33 11.71
C ASP A 137 -1.90 17.10 12.14
N PRO A 138 -2.32 16.40 13.21
CA PRO A 138 -1.79 15.09 13.51
C PRO A 138 -2.12 14.10 12.38
N VAL A 139 -1.14 13.30 12.00
CA VAL A 139 -1.32 12.15 11.12
C VAL A 139 -1.46 10.91 11.98
N LEU A 140 -2.51 10.13 11.74
CA LEU A 140 -2.95 9.02 12.57
C LEU A 140 -2.72 7.67 11.88
N ALA A 141 -2.35 6.65 12.64
CA ALA A 141 -2.33 5.27 12.15
C ALA A 141 -3.75 4.84 11.73
N THR A 142 -3.89 4.30 10.52
CA THR A 142 -5.20 3.98 9.94
C THR A 142 -5.78 2.71 10.55
N ALA A 143 -4.93 1.79 11.00
CA ALA A 143 -5.34 0.55 11.63
C ALA A 143 -4.28 0.10 12.62
N ASP A 144 -4.63 -0.83 13.50
CA ASP A 144 -3.67 -1.55 14.33
C ASP A 144 -2.58 -2.17 13.46
N GLY A 145 -1.33 -2.10 13.90
CA GLY A 145 -0.22 -2.59 13.10
C GLY A 145 1.14 -2.44 13.74
N THR A 146 2.16 -2.45 12.88
CA THR A 146 3.56 -2.30 13.27
C THR A 146 4.28 -1.41 12.28
N VAL A 147 5.16 -0.53 12.76
CA VAL A 147 5.99 0.32 11.90
C VAL A 147 6.93 -0.57 11.09
N ALA A 148 6.75 -0.60 9.77
CA ALA A 148 7.56 -1.40 8.86
C ALA A 148 8.78 -0.61 8.36
N TYR A 149 8.61 0.69 8.12
CA TYR A 149 9.66 1.55 7.59
C TYR A 149 9.49 3.01 8.01
N VAL A 150 10.61 3.72 8.13
CA VAL A 150 10.67 5.15 8.44
C VAL A 150 11.75 5.80 7.58
N ASN A 151 11.37 6.82 6.80
CA ASN A 151 12.32 7.75 6.21
C ASN A 151 12.20 9.13 6.88
N ALA A 152 13.15 9.46 7.76
CA ALA A 152 13.21 10.78 8.39
C ALA A 152 13.91 11.85 7.52
N LYS A 153 14.53 11.46 6.40
CA LYS A 153 15.32 12.33 5.53
C LYS A 153 14.52 12.71 4.29
N ALA A 154 13.93 13.92 4.32
CA ALA A 154 13.08 14.42 3.24
C ALA A 154 13.71 14.34 1.84
N GLY A 155 15.01 14.65 1.73
CA GLY A 155 15.73 14.67 0.45
C GLY A 155 16.08 13.30 -0.16
N LEU A 156 15.65 12.18 0.45
CA LEU A 156 15.89 10.84 -0.11
C LEU A 156 14.72 10.32 -0.96
N SER A 157 13.53 10.93 -0.86
CA SER A 157 12.33 10.41 -1.52
C SER A 157 11.38 11.51 -1.99
N ASN A 158 10.67 11.25 -3.09
CA ASN A 158 9.58 12.13 -3.54
C ASN A 158 8.43 12.18 -2.51
N TYR A 159 8.26 11.13 -1.70
CA TYR A 159 7.36 11.16 -0.54
C TYR A 159 7.84 12.08 0.59
N GLY A 160 9.03 12.69 0.49
CA GLY A 160 9.61 13.47 1.57
C GLY A 160 9.92 12.59 2.79
N ARG A 161 9.56 13.08 3.98
CA ARG A 161 9.55 12.23 5.18
C ARG A 161 8.32 11.34 5.13
N TYR A 162 8.49 10.05 5.36
CA TYR A 162 7.36 9.12 5.30
C TYR A 162 7.50 7.92 6.24
N ILE A 163 6.36 7.34 6.57
CA ILE A 163 6.22 6.12 7.39
C ILE A 163 5.49 5.08 6.55
N ILE A 164 5.88 3.82 6.70
CA ILE A 164 5.06 2.67 6.25
C ILE A 164 4.69 1.85 7.49
N LEU A 165 3.41 1.56 7.64
CA LEU A 165 2.91 0.62 8.63
C LEU A 165 2.48 -0.68 7.94
N ARG A 166 2.76 -1.81 8.59
CA ARG A 166 2.28 -3.14 8.21
C ARG A 166 1.07 -3.49 9.06
N HIS A 167 0.05 -4.04 8.42
CA HIS A 167 -1.19 -4.49 9.04
C HIS A 167 -1.50 -5.93 8.63
N THR A 168 -2.29 -6.63 9.44
CA THR A 168 -2.92 -7.90 9.07
C THR A 168 -4.41 -7.77 9.32
N ILE A 169 -5.19 -7.73 8.25
CA ILE A 169 -6.62 -7.44 8.27
C ILE A 169 -7.32 -8.52 7.46
N ASP A 170 -8.36 -9.15 8.01
CA ASP A 170 -9.12 -10.21 7.33
C ASP A 170 -8.23 -11.35 6.75
N GLY A 171 -7.14 -11.67 7.45
CA GLY A 171 -6.19 -12.70 7.05
C GLY A 171 -5.26 -12.32 5.89
N ILE A 172 -5.25 -11.06 5.46
CA ILE A 172 -4.34 -10.55 4.44
C ILE A 172 -3.43 -9.45 4.99
N GLU A 173 -2.17 -9.46 4.54
CA GLU A 173 -1.18 -8.44 4.85
C GLU A 173 -1.39 -7.21 3.95
N ILE A 174 -1.44 -6.01 4.54
CA ILE A 174 -1.53 -4.75 3.81
C ILE A 174 -0.63 -3.71 4.46
N TYR A 175 -0.21 -2.73 3.67
CA TYR A 175 0.67 -1.66 4.11
C TYR A 175 0.01 -0.31 3.94
N SER A 176 0.10 0.57 4.93
CA SER A 176 -0.29 1.98 4.75
C SER A 176 0.96 2.85 4.68
N LEU A 177 0.96 3.83 3.77
CA LEU A 177 2.05 4.80 3.60
C LEU A 177 1.55 6.21 3.94
N TYR A 178 2.37 6.96 4.66
CA TYR A 178 2.08 8.34 5.08
C TYR A 178 3.23 9.24 4.65
N GLY A 179 3.05 10.00 3.57
CA GLY A 179 4.04 10.88 2.98
C GLY A 179 3.90 12.35 3.36
N HIS A 180 4.91 13.12 2.93
CA HIS A 180 5.03 14.57 3.04
C HIS A 180 5.08 15.11 4.47
N LEU A 181 5.44 14.27 5.44
CA LEU A 181 5.40 14.60 6.86
C LEU A 181 6.36 15.75 7.20
N SER A 182 5.97 16.61 8.15
CA SER A 182 6.86 17.63 8.70
C SER A 182 7.70 17.03 9.83
N GLU A 183 7.07 16.21 10.67
CA GLU A 183 7.67 15.58 11.83
C GLU A 183 7.17 14.13 11.97
N ILE A 184 8.05 13.24 12.42
CA ILE A 184 7.73 11.86 12.80
C ILE A 184 7.80 11.80 14.32
N ARG A 185 6.74 11.31 14.95
CA ARG A 185 6.60 11.37 16.41
C ARG A 185 7.62 10.49 17.11
N ASP A 186 8.06 10.92 18.28
CA ASP A 186 8.91 10.11 19.15
C ASP A 186 8.30 8.73 19.42
N GLY A 187 9.12 7.70 19.39
CA GLY A 187 8.68 6.31 19.57
C GLY A 187 8.24 5.60 18.28
N VAL A 188 7.96 6.33 17.19
CA VAL A 188 7.71 5.74 15.87
C VAL A 188 9.04 5.30 15.26
N ARG A 189 9.36 4.02 15.46
CA ARG A 189 10.57 3.36 14.96
C ARG A 189 10.22 1.98 14.44
N ILE A 190 11.02 1.47 13.51
CA ILE A 190 10.82 0.15 12.90
C ILE A 190 10.60 -0.91 13.99
N GLY A 191 9.55 -1.71 13.83
CA GLY A 191 9.14 -2.75 14.77
C GLY A 191 8.24 -2.28 15.92
N ALA A 192 8.01 -0.98 16.09
CA ALA A 192 7.10 -0.48 17.13
C ALA A 192 5.63 -0.81 16.78
N PRO A 193 4.83 -1.31 17.74
CA PRO A 193 3.39 -1.48 17.55
C PRO A 193 2.70 -0.11 17.52
N VAL A 194 1.61 -0.02 16.77
CA VAL A 194 0.74 1.17 16.72
C VAL A 194 -0.72 0.75 16.79
N LYS A 195 -1.57 1.62 17.35
CA LYS A 195 -3.02 1.43 17.42
C LYS A 195 -3.76 2.30 16.41
N ALA A 196 -4.89 1.82 15.92
CA ALA A 196 -5.77 2.60 15.05
C ALA A 196 -6.13 3.94 15.73
N GLY A 197 -5.99 5.04 15.00
CA GLY A 197 -6.20 6.40 15.51
C GLY A 197 -5.04 6.97 16.34
N GLU A 198 -3.97 6.22 16.59
CA GLU A 198 -2.79 6.72 17.30
C GLU A 198 -2.06 7.78 16.46
N PRO A 199 -1.74 8.96 17.02
CA PRO A 199 -0.93 9.95 16.30
C PRO A 199 0.52 9.46 16.14
N ILE A 200 0.98 9.39 14.89
CA ILE A 200 2.30 8.87 14.49
C ILE A 200 3.22 9.95 13.90
N ALA A 201 2.66 11.07 13.45
CA ALA A 201 3.40 12.14 12.79
C ALA A 201 2.60 13.44 12.79
N ILE A 202 3.23 14.52 12.30
CA ILE A 202 2.58 15.78 11.97
C ILE A 202 2.62 15.97 10.45
N MET A 203 1.48 16.39 9.89
CA MET A 203 1.35 16.69 8.47
C MET A 203 2.36 17.76 8.05
N GLY A 204 2.84 17.69 6.82
CA GLY A 204 3.80 18.65 6.30
C GLY A 204 3.60 18.94 4.82
N HIS A 205 4.70 19.33 4.21
CA HIS A 205 4.81 19.57 2.77
C HIS A 205 6.21 19.19 2.28
N THR A 206 6.85 18.20 2.93
CA THR A 206 8.20 17.76 2.54
C THR A 206 8.15 16.93 1.25
N ALA A 207 9.07 17.19 0.33
CA ALA A 207 9.19 16.42 -0.91
C ALA A 207 10.62 16.58 -1.47
N ASN A 208 11.07 15.60 -2.26
CA ASN A 208 12.30 15.68 -3.04
C ASN A 208 12.02 15.89 -4.54
N THR A 209 11.02 16.72 -4.86
CA THR A 209 10.70 17.09 -6.24
C THR A 209 11.23 18.50 -6.53
N ARG A 210 11.46 18.80 -7.81
CA ARG A 210 11.94 20.13 -8.24
C ARG A 210 10.96 21.23 -7.85
N GLU A 211 9.66 20.95 -7.99
CA GLU A 211 8.57 21.89 -7.76
C GLU A 211 8.28 22.08 -6.27
N GLY A 212 8.63 21.09 -5.44
CA GLY A 212 8.25 21.03 -4.04
C GLY A 212 6.72 21.00 -3.83
N ILE A 213 6.31 21.16 -2.58
CA ILE A 213 4.92 21.34 -2.18
C ILE A 213 4.85 22.66 -1.43
N SER A 214 4.01 23.59 -1.91
CA SER A 214 3.80 24.89 -1.27
C SER A 214 2.97 24.73 0.00
N LYS A 215 3.03 25.72 0.90
CA LYS A 215 2.29 25.67 2.17
C LYS A 215 0.79 25.51 1.94
N ASP A 216 0.20 26.27 1.03
CA ASP A 216 -1.23 26.21 0.67
C ASP A 216 -1.66 24.83 0.15
N ARG A 217 -0.73 24.07 -0.43
CA ARG A 217 -0.91 22.69 -0.89
C ARG A 217 -0.44 21.63 0.11
N ALA A 218 -0.09 22.00 1.34
CA ALA A 218 0.26 21.01 2.36
C ALA A 218 -0.84 19.94 2.53
N HIS A 219 -0.42 18.68 2.54
CA HIS A 219 -1.28 17.51 2.64
C HIS A 219 -0.49 16.33 3.23
N VAL A 220 -1.19 15.32 3.73
CA VAL A 220 -0.61 13.98 3.88
C VAL A 220 -0.91 13.19 2.62
N HIS A 221 0.11 12.57 2.03
CA HIS A 221 -0.08 11.59 0.98
C HIS A 221 -0.32 10.22 1.63
N PHE A 222 -1.50 9.65 1.44
CA PHE A 222 -1.94 8.42 2.09
C PHE A 222 -2.21 7.31 1.08
N GLU A 223 -1.53 6.17 1.23
CA GLU A 223 -1.73 4.99 0.38
C GLU A 223 -2.13 3.77 1.21
N LEU A 224 -2.84 2.82 0.57
CA LEU A 224 -3.05 1.45 1.05
C LEU A 224 -2.50 0.49 -0.01
N ASN A 225 -1.53 -0.35 0.34
CA ASN A 225 -0.67 -1.04 -0.61
C ASN A 225 -0.51 -2.54 -0.33
N LEU A 226 -0.34 -3.30 -1.42
CA LEU A 226 0.24 -4.64 -1.39
C LEU A 226 1.74 -4.56 -1.75
N LEU A 227 2.57 -5.34 -1.06
CA LEU A 227 4.03 -5.39 -1.26
C LEU A 227 4.37 -6.47 -2.29
N VAL A 228 5.03 -6.08 -3.38
CA VAL A 228 5.23 -6.93 -4.56
C VAL A 228 6.21 -8.06 -4.29
N ASN A 229 7.45 -7.74 -3.88
CA ASN A 229 8.51 -8.74 -3.73
C ASN A 229 9.54 -8.34 -2.66
N ASP A 230 9.86 -9.24 -1.74
CA ASP A 230 10.86 -9.01 -0.68
C ASP A 230 12.28 -8.88 -1.20
N ARG A 231 12.53 -9.38 -2.40
CA ARG A 231 13.81 -9.31 -3.10
C ARG A 231 13.91 -8.09 -4.01
N PHE A 232 13.04 -7.09 -3.85
CA PHE A 232 13.03 -5.87 -4.68
C PHE A 232 14.39 -5.20 -4.79
N GLU A 233 15.16 -5.10 -3.71
CA GLU A 233 16.49 -4.46 -3.78
C GLU A 233 17.42 -5.17 -4.79
N SER A 234 17.41 -6.50 -4.78
CA SER A 234 18.20 -7.30 -5.72
C SER A 234 17.69 -7.16 -7.16
N TRP A 235 16.35 -7.15 -7.35
CA TRP A 235 15.72 -6.91 -8.64
C TRP A 235 16.07 -5.52 -9.18
N HIS A 236 15.97 -4.48 -8.36
CA HIS A 236 16.25 -3.10 -8.73
C HIS A 236 17.71 -2.91 -9.15
N LYS A 237 18.65 -3.54 -8.42
CA LYS A 237 20.08 -3.50 -8.79
C LYS A 237 20.35 -4.07 -10.19
N GLN A 238 19.57 -5.08 -10.61
CA GLN A 238 19.71 -5.72 -11.91
C GLN A 238 18.99 -4.93 -13.02
N ASN A 239 17.81 -4.39 -12.73
CA ASN A 239 16.90 -3.84 -13.74
C ASN A 239 16.94 -2.32 -13.87
N ALA A 240 17.49 -1.60 -12.88
CA ALA A 240 17.63 -0.15 -12.89
C ALA A 240 19.09 0.29 -12.61
N PRO A 241 20.07 -0.15 -13.41
CA PRO A 241 21.47 0.16 -13.16
C PRO A 241 21.73 1.68 -13.18
N GLY A 242 22.40 2.16 -12.14
CA GLY A 242 22.72 3.58 -11.97
C GLY A 242 21.60 4.43 -11.34
N GLN A 243 20.41 3.86 -11.11
CA GLN A 243 19.39 4.49 -10.27
C GLN A 243 19.68 4.18 -8.79
N ARG A 244 19.43 5.17 -7.92
CA ARG A 244 19.60 5.00 -6.48
C ARG A 244 18.40 4.27 -5.89
N ASN A 245 18.65 3.38 -4.95
CA ASN A 245 17.62 2.85 -4.06
C ASN A 245 18.05 3.07 -2.61
N ASP A 246 17.65 4.21 -2.05
CA ASP A 246 17.95 4.57 -0.65
C ASP A 246 16.95 3.92 0.34
N HIS A 247 16.04 3.07 -0.15
CA HIS A 247 14.89 2.55 0.61
C HIS A 247 14.81 1.01 0.66
N GLY A 248 15.77 0.30 0.04
CA GLY A 248 15.77 -1.17 0.01
C GLY A 248 14.45 -1.72 -0.57
N MET A 249 13.83 -2.66 0.14
CA MET A 249 12.52 -3.24 -0.23
C MET A 249 11.33 -2.28 -0.03
N TRP A 250 11.50 -1.15 0.66
CA TRP A 250 10.46 -0.15 0.94
C TRP A 250 10.44 0.99 -0.07
N ASN A 251 11.10 0.79 -1.20
CA ASN A 251 10.98 1.67 -2.35
C ASN A 251 9.53 1.68 -2.83
N GLY A 252 8.99 2.86 -3.16
CA GLY A 252 7.62 2.99 -3.66
C GLY A 252 7.33 2.06 -4.83
N GLN A 253 8.29 1.82 -5.74
CA GLN A 253 8.14 0.89 -6.85
C GLN A 253 7.72 -0.54 -6.44
N ASN A 254 8.01 -0.97 -5.21
CA ASN A 254 7.65 -2.27 -4.66
C ASN A 254 6.26 -2.32 -4.00
N LEU A 255 5.51 -1.22 -4.03
CA LEU A 255 4.16 -1.11 -3.47
C LEU A 255 3.16 -1.00 -4.62
N LEU A 256 2.03 -1.68 -4.51
CA LEU A 256 0.90 -1.54 -5.43
C LEU A 256 -0.32 -1.07 -4.66
N GLY A 257 -0.74 0.17 -4.94
CA GLY A 257 -1.87 0.80 -4.27
C GLY A 257 -3.24 0.25 -4.64
N LEU A 258 -4.08 0.06 -3.62
CA LEU A 258 -5.53 0.01 -3.70
C LEU A 258 -6.09 1.43 -3.57
N ASP A 259 -7.30 1.67 -4.06
CA ASP A 259 -7.99 2.94 -3.87
C ASP A 259 -8.40 3.12 -2.40
N PRO A 260 -7.72 3.99 -1.60
CA PRO A 260 -8.03 4.11 -0.18
C PRO A 260 -9.39 4.76 0.04
N MET A 261 -9.85 5.61 -0.88
CA MET A 261 -11.15 6.26 -0.78
C MET A 261 -12.27 5.23 -0.93
N ARG A 262 -12.14 4.29 -1.87
CA ARG A 262 -13.10 3.19 -2.02
C ARG A 262 -13.13 2.30 -0.80
N VAL A 263 -11.97 1.89 -0.27
CA VAL A 263 -11.89 1.08 0.95
C VAL A 263 -12.62 1.76 2.12
N LEU A 264 -12.34 3.04 2.36
CA LEU A 264 -12.95 3.80 3.46
C LEU A 264 -14.46 3.98 3.28
N GLN A 265 -14.93 4.28 2.07
CA GLN A 265 -16.36 4.47 1.77
C GLN A 265 -17.15 3.17 1.82
N GLU A 266 -16.59 2.07 1.29
CA GLU A 266 -17.18 0.75 1.36
C GLU A 266 -17.28 0.26 2.80
N GLN A 267 -16.22 0.46 3.59
CA GLN A 267 -16.28 0.16 5.02
C GLN A 267 -17.36 0.97 5.72
N LYS A 268 -17.45 2.28 5.44
CA LYS A 268 -18.47 3.13 6.06
C LYS A 268 -19.88 2.66 5.77
N THR A 269 -20.10 2.19 4.54
CA THR A 269 -21.40 1.69 4.08
C THR A 269 -21.72 0.31 4.65
N ALA A 270 -20.75 -0.61 4.67
CA ALA A 270 -20.94 -1.99 5.08
C ALA A 270 -20.87 -2.19 6.62
N GLY A 271 -20.28 -1.23 7.35
CA GLY A 271 -20.05 -1.31 8.79
C GLY A 271 -19.27 -2.58 9.16
N ALA A 272 -19.77 -3.32 10.16
CA ALA A 272 -19.16 -4.56 10.64
C ALA A 272 -19.08 -5.69 9.58
N SER A 273 -19.81 -5.56 8.46
CA SER A 273 -19.79 -6.53 7.36
C SER A 273 -18.67 -6.28 6.34
N PHE A 274 -17.93 -5.18 6.47
CA PHE A 274 -16.80 -4.90 5.59
C PHE A 274 -15.74 -6.01 5.66
N ASN A 275 -15.18 -6.37 4.51
CA ASN A 275 -14.13 -7.37 4.42
C ASN A 275 -13.11 -6.97 3.35
N LEU A 276 -11.87 -6.71 3.78
CA LEU A 276 -10.79 -6.24 2.91
C LEU A 276 -10.43 -7.29 1.85
N LEU A 277 -10.36 -8.57 2.23
CA LEU A 277 -10.07 -9.66 1.28
C LEU A 277 -11.15 -9.74 0.19
N GLY A 278 -12.41 -9.53 0.54
CA GLY A 278 -13.53 -9.42 -0.38
C GLY A 278 -13.34 -8.26 -1.35
N HIS A 279 -13.05 -7.06 -0.84
CA HIS A 279 -12.76 -5.87 -1.67
C HIS A 279 -11.63 -6.10 -2.68
N ILE A 280 -10.55 -6.78 -2.27
CA ILE A 280 -9.44 -7.11 -3.16
C ILE A 280 -9.90 -8.13 -4.22
N ARG A 281 -10.67 -9.16 -3.84
CA ARG A 281 -11.15 -10.17 -4.82
C ARG A 281 -12.15 -9.63 -5.85
N THR A 282 -12.77 -8.47 -5.60
CA THR A 282 -13.77 -7.86 -6.48
C THR A 282 -13.21 -6.73 -7.35
N GLN A 283 -11.89 -6.60 -7.46
CA GLN A 283 -11.28 -5.61 -8.35
C GLN A 283 -11.65 -5.89 -9.81
N THR A 284 -11.72 -4.84 -10.62
CA THR A 284 -11.96 -4.98 -12.06
C THR A 284 -10.69 -5.46 -12.78
N GLU A 285 -10.81 -6.57 -13.53
CA GLU A 285 -9.71 -7.09 -14.36
C GLU A 285 -9.39 -6.12 -15.50
N LEU A 286 -8.13 -5.68 -15.58
CA LEU A 286 -7.55 -5.04 -16.77
C LEU A 286 -7.04 -6.10 -17.73
N CYS A 287 -6.26 -7.07 -17.26
CA CYS A 287 -5.70 -8.11 -18.09
C CYS A 287 -5.38 -9.38 -17.31
N ARG A 288 -5.24 -10.48 -18.04
CA ARG A 288 -4.80 -11.76 -17.50
C ARG A 288 -3.45 -12.16 -18.09
N VAL A 289 -2.50 -12.55 -17.24
CA VAL A 289 -1.14 -12.91 -17.64
C VAL A 289 -0.80 -14.30 -17.10
N LEU A 290 -0.32 -15.19 -17.96
CA LEU A 290 0.27 -16.47 -17.57
C LEU A 290 1.75 -16.29 -17.28
N VAL A 291 2.19 -16.71 -16.09
CA VAL A 291 3.61 -16.80 -15.72
C VAL A 291 4.02 -18.25 -15.51
N ARG A 292 5.12 -18.69 -16.14
CA ARG A 292 5.75 -19.99 -15.93
C ARG A 292 6.75 -19.92 -14.78
N ALA A 293 6.27 -19.48 -13.62
CA ALA A 293 6.97 -19.48 -12.35
C ALA A 293 6.06 -20.17 -11.32
N THR A 294 6.62 -21.08 -10.54
CA THR A 294 5.86 -21.93 -9.60
C THR A 294 6.00 -21.50 -8.15
N ASP A 295 7.01 -20.68 -7.86
CA ASP A 295 7.38 -20.25 -6.52
C ASP A 295 7.90 -18.80 -6.57
N PHE A 296 7.16 -17.88 -5.97
CA PHE A 296 7.51 -16.46 -5.87
C PHE A 296 6.75 -15.80 -4.70
N PRO A 297 7.24 -14.70 -4.11
CA PRO A 297 6.73 -14.19 -2.84
C PRO A 297 5.22 -13.92 -2.80
N TRP A 298 4.63 -13.45 -3.90
CA TRP A 298 3.20 -13.13 -3.96
C TRP A 298 2.31 -14.35 -3.69
N VAL A 299 2.65 -15.55 -4.20
CA VAL A 299 1.82 -16.76 -4.01
C VAL A 299 1.75 -17.20 -2.54
N HIS A 300 2.77 -16.86 -1.75
CA HIS A 300 2.84 -17.19 -0.33
C HIS A 300 2.23 -16.09 0.54
N ARG A 301 2.66 -14.84 0.32
CA ARG A 301 2.16 -13.68 1.07
C ARG A 301 0.66 -13.50 0.89
N TYR A 302 0.17 -13.72 -0.32
CA TYR A 302 -1.22 -13.54 -0.70
C TYR A 302 -1.88 -14.86 -1.08
N ALA A 303 -1.58 -15.94 -0.37
CA ALA A 303 -2.16 -17.27 -0.60
C ALA A 303 -3.70 -17.26 -0.61
N ALA A 304 -4.33 -16.35 0.14
CA ALA A 304 -5.77 -16.14 0.13
C ALA A 304 -6.32 -15.68 -1.25
N LEU A 305 -5.50 -15.18 -2.16
CA LEU A 305 -5.90 -14.80 -3.52
C LEU A 305 -5.71 -15.94 -4.54
N VAL A 306 -5.13 -17.07 -4.11
CA VAL A 306 -4.91 -18.24 -4.97
C VAL A 306 -6.18 -19.11 -5.01
N ARG A 307 -6.67 -19.39 -6.22
CA ARG A 307 -7.80 -20.29 -6.49
C ARG A 307 -7.36 -21.75 -6.48
N ALA A 308 -8.31 -22.64 -6.21
CA ALA A 308 -8.10 -24.06 -6.41
C ALA A 308 -8.13 -24.41 -7.91
N ASN A 309 -7.21 -25.27 -8.34
CA ASN A 309 -7.28 -25.96 -9.63
C ASN A 309 -6.97 -27.45 -9.39
N PRO A 310 -7.98 -28.34 -9.43
CA PRO A 310 -7.79 -29.78 -9.18
C PRO A 310 -6.76 -30.44 -10.10
N LEU A 311 -6.66 -29.99 -11.35
CA LEU A 311 -5.69 -30.54 -12.30
C LEU A 311 -4.26 -30.16 -11.91
N ALA A 312 -4.03 -28.89 -11.55
CA ALA A 312 -2.74 -28.43 -11.05
C ALA A 312 -2.35 -29.07 -9.71
N GLN A 313 -3.33 -29.42 -8.87
CA GLN A 313 -3.08 -30.20 -7.64
C GLN A 313 -2.61 -31.63 -7.95
N LYS A 314 -3.21 -32.27 -8.96
CA LYS A 314 -2.86 -33.62 -9.39
C LYS A 314 -1.52 -33.69 -10.12
N GLU A 315 -1.26 -32.76 -11.04
CA GLU A 315 -0.08 -32.77 -11.92
C GLU A 315 1.11 -31.96 -11.39
N ARG A 316 0.93 -31.29 -10.26
CA ARG A 316 1.77 -30.21 -9.74
C ARG A 316 1.64 -28.92 -10.55
N VAL A 317 1.84 -27.80 -9.84
CA VAL A 317 1.79 -26.46 -10.42
C VAL A 317 2.98 -26.26 -11.37
N ALA A 318 2.70 -25.82 -12.59
CA ALA A 318 3.70 -25.48 -13.61
C ALA A 318 3.75 -23.97 -13.92
N GLY A 319 2.81 -23.20 -13.37
CA GLY A 319 2.70 -21.75 -13.51
C GLY A 319 1.40 -21.22 -12.92
N TYR A 320 1.17 -19.91 -13.05
CA TYR A 320 -0.05 -19.25 -12.59
C TYR A 320 -0.61 -18.31 -13.66
N GLU A 321 -1.94 -18.31 -13.80
CA GLU A 321 -2.65 -17.20 -14.44
C GLU A 321 -2.95 -16.14 -13.40
N LEU A 322 -2.58 -14.90 -13.69
CA LEU A 322 -2.69 -13.74 -12.81
C LEU A 322 -3.74 -12.79 -13.39
N ALA A 323 -4.82 -12.54 -12.65
CA ALA A 323 -5.78 -11.49 -12.98
C ALA A 323 -5.28 -10.16 -12.38
N LEU A 324 -4.95 -9.20 -13.24
CA LEU A 324 -4.39 -7.91 -12.82
C LEU A 324 -5.44 -6.81 -12.92
N ASN A 325 -5.56 -5.96 -11.90
CA ASN A 325 -6.33 -4.72 -12.03
C ASN A 325 -5.52 -3.66 -12.81
N PHE A 326 -6.11 -2.49 -13.07
CA PHE A 326 -5.42 -1.45 -13.85
C PHE A 326 -4.15 -0.90 -13.21
N ASN A 327 -4.03 -1.01 -11.87
CA ASN A 327 -2.82 -0.62 -11.15
C ASN A 327 -1.73 -1.71 -11.19
N GLY A 328 -2.07 -2.91 -11.66
CA GLY A 328 -1.18 -4.06 -11.75
C GLY A 328 -1.22 -5.01 -10.56
N ILE A 329 -2.19 -4.88 -9.65
CA ILE A 329 -2.36 -5.81 -8.51
C ILE A 329 -2.89 -7.15 -9.04
N PRO A 330 -2.18 -8.28 -8.82
CA PRO A 330 -2.75 -9.61 -8.96
C PRO A 330 -3.74 -9.90 -7.84
N PHE A 331 -5.01 -9.65 -8.12
CA PHE A 331 -6.10 -9.83 -7.15
C PHE A 331 -6.69 -11.25 -7.16
N GLU A 332 -6.30 -12.06 -8.16
CA GLU A 332 -6.62 -13.48 -8.26
C GLU A 332 -5.50 -14.22 -8.98
N LEU A 333 -5.15 -15.41 -8.48
CA LEU A 333 -4.16 -16.30 -9.08
C LEU A 333 -4.75 -17.69 -9.27
N THR A 334 -4.68 -18.25 -10.48
CA THR A 334 -5.11 -19.63 -10.75
C THR A 334 -3.87 -20.47 -11.07
N PRO A 335 -3.50 -21.46 -10.24
CA PRO A 335 -2.41 -22.37 -10.57
C PRO A 335 -2.77 -23.19 -11.81
N ARG A 336 -1.79 -23.45 -12.67
CA ARG A 336 -1.97 -24.21 -13.92
C ARG A 336 -1.07 -25.44 -13.93
N ALA A 337 -1.62 -26.56 -14.40
CA ALA A 337 -0.85 -27.76 -14.68
C ALA A 337 -0.02 -27.61 -15.95
N ALA A 338 1.01 -28.44 -16.12
CA ALA A 338 1.84 -28.42 -17.33
C ALA A 338 1.02 -28.71 -18.61
N SER A 339 0.03 -29.60 -18.52
CA SER A 339 -0.88 -29.94 -19.62
C SER A 339 -1.78 -28.78 -20.07
N GLU A 340 -1.96 -27.77 -19.22
CA GLU A 340 -2.79 -26.59 -19.51
C GLU A 340 -2.01 -25.46 -20.18
N ILE A 341 -0.67 -25.49 -20.11
CA ILE A 341 0.20 -24.44 -20.63
C ILE A 341 0.65 -24.80 -22.05
N LYS A 342 0.04 -24.12 -23.03
CA LYS A 342 0.34 -24.36 -24.47
C LYS A 342 1.61 -23.66 -24.96
N SER A 343 1.97 -22.54 -24.33
CA SER A 343 3.12 -21.72 -24.74
C SER A 343 4.38 -22.06 -23.96
N LYS A 344 5.54 -21.95 -24.60
CA LYS A 344 6.84 -22.05 -23.93
C LYS A 344 7.29 -20.72 -23.30
N THR A 345 6.66 -19.60 -23.66
CA THR A 345 7.03 -18.26 -23.17
C THR A 345 6.90 -18.16 -21.65
N LYS A 346 7.89 -17.53 -20.99
CA LYS A 346 7.91 -17.37 -19.53
C LYS A 346 6.74 -16.51 -19.02
N ILE A 347 6.44 -15.41 -19.72
CA ILE A 347 5.36 -14.46 -19.40
C ILE A 347 4.51 -14.30 -20.67
N GLN A 348 3.21 -14.54 -20.58
CA GLN A 348 2.30 -14.45 -21.72
C GLN A 348 1.03 -13.69 -21.35
N LEU A 349 0.72 -12.63 -22.10
CA LEU A 349 -0.59 -11.97 -22.03
C LEU A 349 -1.66 -12.89 -22.62
N LEU A 350 -2.73 -13.14 -21.87
CA LEU A 350 -3.84 -14.01 -22.27
C LEU A 350 -5.06 -13.21 -22.75
N SER A 351 -5.42 -12.15 -22.02
CA SER A 351 -6.59 -11.31 -22.31
C SER A 351 -6.37 -9.88 -21.85
N VAL A 352 -7.09 -8.96 -22.47
CA VAL A 352 -7.20 -7.56 -22.03
C VAL A 352 -8.66 -7.14 -22.06
N ASN A 353 -9.10 -6.51 -20.99
CA ASN A 353 -10.35 -5.78 -20.91
C ASN A 353 -10.15 -4.37 -21.48
N GLU A 354 -10.46 -4.20 -22.77
CA GLU A 354 -10.27 -2.94 -23.47
C GLU A 354 -11.04 -1.77 -22.83
N ALA A 355 -12.26 -2.02 -22.34
CA ALA A 355 -13.05 -0.99 -21.67
C ALA A 355 -12.37 -0.49 -20.38
N GLU A 356 -11.74 -1.40 -19.63
CA GLU A 356 -10.97 -1.03 -18.44
C GLU A 356 -9.68 -0.30 -18.79
N TYR A 357 -8.98 -0.72 -19.85
CA TYR A 357 -7.82 0.00 -20.37
C TYR A 357 -8.15 1.44 -20.76
N GLN A 358 -9.25 1.67 -21.49
CA GLN A 358 -9.66 3.02 -21.91
C GLN A 358 -10.05 3.91 -20.72
N ARG A 359 -10.64 3.33 -19.66
CA ARG A 359 -10.94 4.07 -18.43
C ARG A 359 -9.68 4.41 -17.64
N ASN A 360 -8.69 3.51 -17.64
CA ASN A 360 -7.52 3.60 -16.77
C ASN A 360 -6.19 3.40 -17.53
N PRO A 361 -5.81 4.30 -18.45
CA PRO A 361 -4.66 4.09 -19.34
C PRO A 361 -3.30 4.40 -18.69
N CYS A 362 -3.28 5.06 -17.53
CA CYS A 362 -2.10 5.72 -16.96
C CYS A 362 -0.94 4.80 -16.60
N ARG A 363 -1.20 3.53 -16.28
CA ARG A 363 -0.12 2.58 -15.94
C ARG A 363 0.60 2.00 -17.14
N LYS A 364 -0.05 2.00 -18.30
CA LYS A 364 0.50 1.50 -19.55
C LYS A 364 1.06 0.08 -19.42
N LEU A 365 0.38 -0.82 -18.72
CA LEU A 365 0.84 -2.22 -18.55
C LEU A 365 0.73 -3.02 -19.87
N VAL A 366 -0.27 -2.70 -20.67
CA VAL A 366 -0.54 -3.28 -21.97
C VAL A 366 -0.68 -2.17 -23.01
N HIS A 367 -0.49 -2.52 -24.27
CA HIS A 367 -0.78 -1.64 -25.40
C HIS A 367 -1.32 -2.46 -26.57
N GLN A 368 -2.06 -1.78 -27.45
CA GLN A 368 -2.63 -2.37 -28.65
C GLN A 368 -1.73 -2.06 -29.85
N ARG A 369 -1.35 -3.11 -30.60
CA ARG A 369 -0.59 -3.03 -31.84
C ARG A 369 -1.39 -3.69 -32.97
N GLY A 370 -2.03 -2.86 -33.79
CA GLY A 370 -3.00 -3.35 -34.77
C GLY A 370 -4.19 -4.02 -34.06
N SER A 371 -4.50 -5.27 -34.39
CA SER A 371 -5.56 -6.05 -33.73
C SER A 371 -5.11 -6.84 -32.50
N ARG A 372 -3.82 -6.77 -32.12
CA ARG A 372 -3.27 -7.57 -31.02
C ARG A 372 -2.93 -6.71 -29.81
N TRP A 373 -3.07 -7.30 -28.63
CA TRP A 373 -2.60 -6.72 -27.38
C TRP A 373 -1.27 -7.34 -26.98
N GLU A 374 -0.38 -6.51 -26.44
CA GLU A 374 0.95 -6.90 -25.99
C GLU A 374 1.27 -6.22 -24.65
N LEU A 375 2.02 -6.91 -23.78
CA LEU A 375 2.60 -6.25 -22.60
C LEU A 375 3.57 -5.16 -23.07
N THR A 376 3.55 -4.02 -22.41
CA THR A 376 4.59 -3.00 -22.60
C THR A 376 5.86 -3.40 -21.84
N THR A 377 6.91 -2.59 -21.96
CA THR A 377 8.07 -2.67 -21.07
C THR A 377 7.68 -2.59 -19.60
N ARG A 378 6.79 -1.65 -19.21
CA ARG A 378 6.32 -1.51 -17.81
C ARG A 378 5.54 -2.74 -17.34
N GLY A 379 4.69 -3.30 -18.19
CA GLY A 379 3.95 -4.53 -17.87
C GLY A 379 4.89 -5.73 -17.72
N THR A 380 5.90 -5.84 -18.57
CA THR A 380 6.91 -6.90 -18.51
C THR A 380 7.75 -6.78 -17.25
N GLU A 381 8.27 -5.59 -16.94
CA GLU A 381 9.06 -5.30 -15.73
C GLU A 381 8.28 -5.60 -14.45
N LEU A 382 6.98 -5.26 -14.39
CA LEU A 382 6.12 -5.59 -13.26
C LEU A 382 5.99 -7.10 -13.07
N MET A 383 5.77 -7.85 -14.15
CA MET A 383 5.68 -9.32 -14.10
C MET A 383 7.01 -9.95 -13.70
N GLU A 384 8.13 -9.42 -14.19
CA GLU A 384 9.47 -9.85 -13.80
C GLU A 384 9.75 -9.57 -12.32
N LEU A 385 9.39 -8.39 -11.80
CA LEU A 385 9.49 -8.08 -10.38
C LEU A 385 8.62 -9.03 -9.54
N LEU A 386 7.39 -9.28 -9.98
CA LEU A 386 6.46 -10.15 -9.26
C LEU A 386 7.03 -11.58 -9.07
N ILE A 387 7.65 -12.12 -10.12
CA ILE A 387 8.18 -13.50 -10.14
C ILE A 387 9.68 -13.59 -9.84
N HIS A 388 10.32 -12.47 -9.47
CA HIS A 388 11.76 -12.39 -9.22
C HIS A 388 12.21 -13.23 -8.04
#